data_AF-A0A916DI02-F1
#
_entry.id   AF-A0A916DI02-F1
#
_cell.length_a   1.000
_cell.length_b   1.000
_cell.length_c   1.000
_cell.angle_alpha   90.00
_cell.angle_beta   90.00
_cell.angle_gamma   90.00
#
_symmetry.space_group_name_H-M   'P 1'
#
loop_
_entity.id
_entity.type
_entity.pdbx_description
1 polymer ?
#
loop_
_entity_poly.entity_id
_entity_poly.type
_entity_poly.pdbx_seq_one_letter_code
_entity_poly.pdbx_strand_id
1 'polypeptide(L)'
;MNPIMKHDTSAPETQATLFLRKHGIAHSNHLYTYEEHGGTKVSARELNVPEHHVVKTLVMEDENAKPLIVLMHGDHKVSTKELARQVGCKKVEPCKPDVAQRHTGYMVGGTSPFGTKKPLP
;
A
#
# COMPACT_ATOMS: atom_id res chain seq x y z
N MET A 1 -28.37 7.13 16.12
CA MET A 1 -27.64 8.40 15.94
C MET A 1 -26.22 8.02 15.55
N ASN A 2 -25.89 7.99 14.26
CA ASN A 2 -24.53 7.63 13.83
C ASN A 2 -23.57 8.73 14.28
N PRO A 3 -22.50 8.42 15.02
CA PRO A 3 -21.49 9.42 15.33
C PRO A 3 -20.84 9.83 14.01
N ILE A 4 -21.00 11.11 13.67
CA ILE A 4 -20.25 11.76 12.60
C ILE A 4 -18.78 11.57 12.96
N MET A 5 -18.08 10.71 12.22
CA MET A 5 -16.63 10.59 12.32
C MET A 5 -16.04 11.96 12.03
N LYS A 6 -15.51 12.61 13.07
CA LYS A 6 -14.84 13.90 12.93
C LYS A 6 -13.60 13.67 12.07
N HIS A 7 -13.63 14.17 10.85
CA HIS A 7 -12.47 14.18 9.97
C HIS A 7 -11.40 15.08 10.60
N ASP A 8 -10.23 14.51 10.89
CA ASP A 8 -9.09 15.29 11.34
C ASP A 8 -8.59 16.16 10.18
N THR A 9 -8.94 17.44 10.21
CA THR A 9 -8.62 18.44 9.19
C THR A 9 -7.12 18.81 9.14
N SER A 10 -6.28 18.24 10.02
CA SER A 10 -4.84 18.52 10.04
C SER A 10 -3.99 17.58 9.18
N ALA A 11 -4.56 16.44 8.74
CA ALA A 11 -3.82 15.47 7.96
C ALA A 11 -3.74 15.84 6.47
N PRO A 12 -2.57 15.70 5.82
CA PRO A 12 -2.43 15.92 4.39
C PRO A 12 -3.38 15.02 3.59
N GLU A 13 -4.07 15.60 2.61
CA GLU A 13 -4.92 14.83 1.70
C GLU A 13 -4.06 14.12 0.65
N THR A 14 -4.26 12.82 0.48
CA THR A 14 -3.60 11.96 -0.51
C THR A 14 -4.62 11.39 -1.50
N GLN A 15 -4.16 10.78 -2.60
CA GLN A 15 -5.07 10.07 -3.50
C GLN A 15 -5.82 8.91 -2.81
N ALA A 16 -5.22 8.30 -1.78
CA ALA A 16 -5.84 7.23 -1.01
C ALA A 16 -6.97 7.76 -0.14
N THR A 17 -6.74 8.83 0.62
CA THR A 17 -7.77 9.44 1.48
C THR A 17 -8.90 10.04 0.65
N LEU A 18 -8.58 10.63 -0.51
CA LEU A 18 -9.56 11.07 -1.52
C LEU A 18 -10.43 9.91 -2.01
N PHE A 19 -9.80 8.79 -2.39
CA PHE A 19 -10.50 7.61 -2.84
C PHE A 19 -11.46 7.09 -1.75
N LEU A 20 -10.97 6.91 -0.52
CA LEU A 20 -11.78 6.38 0.58
C LEU A 20 -12.95 7.32 0.91
N ARG A 21 -12.70 8.64 0.98
CA ARG A 21 -13.74 9.65 1.21
C ARG A 21 -14.79 9.66 0.11
N LYS A 22 -14.38 9.63 -1.16
CA LYS A 22 -15.29 9.60 -2.32
C LYS A 22 -16.23 8.38 -2.28
N HIS A 23 -15.77 7.26 -1.75
CA HIS A 23 -16.55 6.02 -1.63
C HIS A 23 -17.24 5.86 -0.27
N GLY A 24 -17.16 6.86 0.63
CA GLY A 24 -17.78 6.79 1.96
C GLY A 24 -17.19 5.71 2.87
N ILE A 25 -15.94 5.30 2.64
CA ILE A 25 -15.26 4.28 3.43
C ILE A 25 -14.70 4.91 4.71
N ALA A 26 -15.11 4.35 5.86
CA ALA A 26 -14.63 4.73 7.17
C ALA A 26 -13.10 4.53 7.25
N HIS A 27 -12.39 5.59 7.63
CA HIS A 27 -10.95 5.57 7.86
C HIS A 27 -10.55 6.66 8.85
N SER A 28 -9.40 6.46 9.50
CA SER A 28 -8.73 7.45 10.34
C SER A 28 -7.31 7.67 9.83
N ASN A 29 -6.80 8.89 9.99
CA ASN A 29 -5.42 9.20 9.67
C ASN A 29 -4.57 9.01 10.92
N HIS A 30 -3.38 8.44 10.74
CA HIS A 30 -2.40 8.30 11.80
C HIS A 30 -1.06 8.84 11.29
N LEU A 31 -0.73 10.06 11.73
CA LEU A 31 0.50 10.72 11.35
C LEU A 31 1.62 10.34 12.30
N TYR A 32 2.81 10.15 11.75
CA TYR A 32 4.03 9.90 12.52
C TYR A 32 5.22 10.47 11.76
N THR A 33 6.33 10.69 12.47
CA THR A 33 7.56 11.24 11.89
C THR A 33 8.18 10.23 10.92
N TYR A 34 8.46 10.67 9.68
CA TYR A 34 9.15 9.83 8.70
C TYR A 34 10.56 9.49 9.18
N GLU A 35 10.92 8.21 9.05
CA GLU A 35 12.25 7.69 9.35
C GLU A 35 12.76 6.98 8.08
N GLU A 36 13.92 7.42 7.58
CA GLU A 36 14.53 6.82 6.41
C GLU A 36 14.88 5.34 6.68
N HIS A 37 14.52 4.46 5.74
CA HIS A 37 14.63 3.00 5.91
C HIS A 37 13.87 2.39 7.10
N GLY A 38 12.94 3.14 7.72
CA GLY A 38 12.14 2.65 8.85
C GLY A 38 11.18 1.50 8.49
N GLY A 39 10.61 1.55 7.28
CA GLY A 39 9.67 0.53 6.79
C GLY A 39 8.47 0.34 7.71
N THR A 40 7.91 -0.87 7.73
CA THR A 40 6.70 -1.22 8.51
C THR A 40 6.94 -1.25 10.02
N LYS A 41 8.18 -1.41 10.47
CA LYS A 41 8.56 -1.39 11.90
C LYS A 41 8.27 -0.04 12.55
N VAL A 42 8.56 1.04 11.84
CA VAL A 42 8.29 2.39 12.34
C VAL A 42 6.79 2.61 12.47
N SER A 43 6.01 2.34 11.41
CA SER A 43 4.54 2.44 11.50
C SER A 43 3.97 1.59 12.64
N ALA A 44 4.46 0.37 12.84
CA ALA A 44 4.02 -0.52 13.92
C ALA A 44 4.31 0.06 15.31
N ARG A 45 5.53 0.58 15.52
CA ARG A 45 5.96 1.26 16.75
C ARG A 45 5.09 2.47 17.06
N GLU A 46 4.92 3.36 16.10
CA GLU A 46 4.19 4.63 16.27
C GLU A 46 2.68 4.41 16.51
N LEU A 47 2.12 3.33 15.95
CA LEU A 47 0.72 2.95 16.16
C LEU A 47 0.52 2.04 17.38
N ASN A 48 1.60 1.60 18.03
CA ASN A 48 1.59 0.62 19.12
C ASN A 48 0.82 -0.67 18.76
N VAL A 49 1.11 -1.22 17.58
CA VAL A 49 0.53 -2.49 17.09
C VAL A 49 1.63 -3.48 16.72
N PRO A 50 1.35 -4.80 16.74
CA PRO A 50 2.25 -5.78 16.14
C PRO A 50 2.56 -5.43 14.67
N GLU A 51 3.80 -5.60 14.22
CA GLU A 51 4.18 -5.34 12.82
C GLU A 51 3.34 -6.16 11.83
N HIS A 52 2.91 -7.34 12.25
CA HIS A 52 1.97 -8.18 11.51
C HIS A 52 0.66 -7.44 11.15
N HIS A 53 0.17 -6.53 11.98
CA HIS A 53 -1.07 -5.79 11.67
C HIS A 53 -0.86 -4.66 10.66
N VAL A 54 0.39 -4.30 10.37
CA VAL A 54 0.73 -3.31 9.34
C VAL A 54 0.80 -4.02 8.00
N VAL A 55 0.01 -3.56 7.03
CA VAL A 55 0.02 -4.09 5.66
C VAL A 55 0.85 -3.17 4.77
N LYS A 56 1.86 -3.75 4.10
CA LYS A 56 2.59 -3.09 3.02
C LYS A 56 1.99 -3.42 1.66
N THR A 57 2.02 -2.44 0.78
CA THR A 57 1.64 -2.58 -0.62
C THR A 57 2.91 -2.73 -1.45
N LEU A 58 3.00 -3.81 -2.22
CA LEU A 58 4.06 -4.04 -3.19
C LEU A 58 3.47 -3.97 -4.59
N VAL A 59 4.23 -3.40 -5.53
CA VAL A 59 3.89 -3.41 -6.95
C VAL A 59 4.83 -4.40 -7.62
N MET A 60 4.25 -5.45 -8.19
CA MET A 60 4.97 -6.53 -8.85
C MET A 60 4.58 -6.56 -10.33
N GLU A 61 5.36 -7.26 -11.14
CA GLU A 61 5.06 -7.49 -12.56
C GLU A 61 5.38 -8.93 -12.97
N ASP A 62 4.60 -9.45 -13.93
CA ASP A 62 4.86 -10.75 -14.55
C ASP A 62 5.98 -10.67 -15.62
N GLU A 63 6.30 -11.80 -16.25
CA GLU A 63 7.30 -11.84 -17.34
C GLU A 63 6.95 -10.99 -18.58
N ASN A 64 5.72 -10.49 -18.69
CA ASN A 64 5.23 -9.65 -19.78
C ASN A 64 5.08 -8.17 -19.34
N ALA A 65 5.67 -7.79 -18.20
CA ALA A 65 5.53 -6.47 -17.59
C ALA A 65 4.07 -6.07 -17.28
N LYS A 66 3.19 -7.05 -17.01
CA LYS A 66 1.84 -6.79 -16.53
C LYS A 66 1.88 -6.56 -15.03
N PRO A 67 1.49 -5.37 -14.54
CA PRO A 67 1.59 -5.02 -13.13
C PRO A 67 0.46 -5.64 -12.30
N LEU A 68 0.76 -5.91 -11.04
CA LEU A 68 -0.19 -6.33 -10.01
C LEU A 68 0.20 -5.75 -8.64
N ILE A 69 -0.78 -5.64 -7.74
CA ILE A 69 -0.56 -5.27 -6.35
C ILE A 69 -0.53 -6.52 -5.47
N VAL A 70 0.37 -6.51 -4.49
CA VAL A 70 0.36 -7.47 -3.40
C VAL A 70 0.25 -6.74 -2.07
N LEU A 71 -0.74 -7.15 -1.28
CA LEU A 71 -0.87 -6.77 0.13
C LEU A 71 -0.19 -7.84 0.98
N MET A 72 0.74 -7.43 1.84
CA MET A 72 1.46 -8.35 2.70
C MET A 72 1.64 -7.77 4.10
N HIS A 73 1.66 -8.62 5.11
CA HIS A 73 2.03 -8.22 6.46
C HIS A 73 3.45 -7.67 6.50
N GLY A 74 3.70 -6.69 7.38
CA GLY A 74 4.98 -5.98 7.45
C GLY A 74 6.15 -6.91 7.72
N ASP A 75 5.93 -7.88 8.61
CA ASP A 75 6.88 -8.90 9.04
C ASP A 75 7.06 -10.06 8.05
N HIS A 76 6.25 -10.15 6.99
CA HIS A 76 6.32 -11.22 6.00
C HIS A 76 7.01 -10.79 4.70
N LYS A 77 7.53 -11.77 3.95
CA LYS A 77 8.05 -11.57 2.59
C LYS A 77 7.15 -12.28 1.59
N VAL A 78 7.05 -11.72 0.39
CA VAL A 78 6.37 -12.36 -0.73
C VAL A 78 7.33 -13.35 -1.38
N SER A 79 6.91 -14.62 -1.48
CA SER A 79 7.58 -15.59 -2.34
C SER A 79 7.15 -15.34 -3.78
N THR A 80 8.05 -14.85 -4.62
CA THR A 80 7.78 -14.59 -6.04
C THR A 80 7.43 -15.85 -6.81
N LYS A 81 7.99 -16.99 -6.42
CA LYS A 81 7.68 -18.31 -6.99
C LYS A 81 6.25 -18.74 -6.69
N GLU A 82 5.83 -18.65 -5.43
CA GLU A 82 4.45 -19.02 -5.05
C GLU A 82 3.45 -18.04 -5.62
N LEU A 83 3.78 -16.74 -5.66
CA LEU A 83 2.94 -15.74 -6.29
C LEU A 83 2.74 -16.03 -7.78
N ALA A 84 3.81 -16.30 -8.54
CA ALA A 84 3.73 -16.67 -9.95
C ALA A 84 2.80 -17.88 -10.18
N ARG A 85 2.91 -18.90 -9.33
CA ARG A 85 2.03 -20.08 -9.36
C ARG A 85 0.57 -19.71 -9.10
N GLN A 86 0.29 -18.82 -8.15
CA GLN A 86 -1.07 -18.39 -7.82
C GLN A 86 -1.71 -17.54 -8.92
N VAL A 87 -0.94 -16.65 -9.56
CA VAL A 87 -1.45 -15.78 -10.64
C VAL A 87 -1.42 -16.44 -12.02
N GLY A 88 -0.84 -17.64 -12.13
CA GLY A 88 -0.80 -18.41 -13.38
C GLY A 88 0.20 -17.89 -14.41
N CYS A 89 1.31 -17.30 -13.99
CA CYS A 89 2.38 -16.84 -14.87
C CYS A 89 3.70 -17.59 -14.61
N LYS A 90 4.70 -17.38 -15.48
CA LYS A 90 5.99 -18.08 -15.35
C LYS A 90 6.89 -17.45 -14.29
N LYS A 91 6.83 -16.13 -14.14
CA LYS A 91 7.67 -15.37 -13.22
C LYS A 91 6.92 -14.14 -12.72
N VAL A 92 7.17 -13.79 -11.46
CA VAL A 92 6.81 -12.48 -10.91
C VAL A 92 8.05 -11.85 -10.28
N GLU A 93 8.21 -10.54 -10.43
CA GLU A 93 9.25 -9.77 -9.74
C GLU A 93 8.75 -8.38 -9.32
N PRO A 94 9.39 -7.71 -8.35
CA PRO A 94 9.04 -6.33 -8.02
C PRO A 94 9.23 -5.42 -9.22
N CYS A 95 8.28 -4.51 -9.47
CA CYS A 95 8.46 -3.45 -10.44
C CYS A 95 9.66 -2.57 -10.06
N LYS A 96 10.33 -2.01 -11.07
CA LYS A 96 11.25 -0.89 -10.84
C LYS A 96 10.50 0.30 -10.20
N PRO A 97 11.15 1.10 -9.33
CA PRO A 97 10.50 2.22 -8.65
C PRO A 97 9.76 3.20 -9.57
N ASP A 98 10.34 3.55 -10.71
CA ASP A 98 9.75 4.47 -11.69
C ASP A 98 8.53 3.88 -12.41
N VAL A 99 8.56 2.58 -12.70
CA VAL A 99 7.44 1.83 -13.28
C VAL A 99 6.30 1.76 -12.27
N ALA A 100 6.59 1.39 -11.02
CA ALA A 100 5.60 1.36 -9.93
C ALA A 100 4.92 2.73 -9.75
N GLN A 101 5.71 3.81 -9.69
CA GLN A 101 5.18 5.17 -9.58
C GLN A 101 4.33 5.59 -10.78
N ARG A 102 4.65 5.12 -12.00
CA ARG A 102 3.83 5.38 -13.19
C ARG A 102 2.46 4.71 -13.11
N HIS A 103 2.40 3.48 -12.59
CA HIS A 103 1.15 2.72 -12.44
C HIS A 103 0.30 3.21 -11.27
N THR A 104 0.92 3.53 -10.13
CA THR A 104 0.20 3.84 -8.89
C THR A 104 0.05 5.34 -8.66
N GLY A 105 1.03 6.15 -9.07
CA GLY A 105 1.13 7.56 -8.69
C GLY A 105 1.81 7.79 -7.34
N TYR A 106 2.18 6.73 -6.61
CA TYR A 106 2.86 6.81 -5.32
C TYR A 106 4.36 6.59 -5.45
N MET A 107 5.12 7.15 -4.50
CA MET A 107 6.54 6.84 -4.33
C MET A 107 6.71 5.49 -3.60
N VAL A 108 7.83 4.81 -3.88
CA VAL A 108 8.24 3.62 -3.13
C VAL A 108 8.40 3.98 -1.66
N GLY A 109 7.94 3.10 -0.76
CA GLY A 109 7.89 3.34 0.69
C GLY A 109 6.60 3.99 1.19
N GLY A 110 5.80 4.60 0.30
CA GLY A 110 4.50 5.22 0.61
C GLY A 110 3.37 4.78 -0.31
N THR A 111 3.48 3.59 -0.92
CA THR A 111 2.47 3.09 -1.87
C THR A 111 1.22 2.63 -1.15
N SER A 112 0.09 3.23 -1.48
CA SER A 112 -1.24 2.80 -1.04
C SER A 112 -1.88 1.87 -2.08
N PRO A 113 -2.72 0.90 -1.69
CA PRO A 113 -3.51 0.12 -2.64
C PRO A 113 -4.74 0.88 -3.13
N PHE A 114 -5.04 2.05 -2.55
CA PHE A 114 -6.18 2.88 -2.90
C PHE A 114 -5.75 4.07 -3.75
N GLY A 115 -6.63 4.50 -4.66
CA GLY A 115 -6.39 5.71 -5.46
C GLY A 115 -5.22 5.60 -6.43
N THR A 116 -4.92 4.39 -6.93
CA THR A 116 -3.90 4.21 -7.97
C THR A 116 -4.31 4.84 -9.29
N LYS A 117 -3.34 5.30 -10.10
CA LYS A 117 -3.62 5.89 -11.43
C LYS A 117 -4.30 4.94 -12.40
N LYS A 118 -3.97 3.66 -12.32
CA LYS A 118 -4.60 2.58 -13.09
C LYS A 118 -5.17 1.54 -12.15
N PRO A 119 -6.28 0.88 -12.51
CA PRO A 119 -6.71 -0.34 -11.83
C PRO A 119 -5.59 -1.38 -11.96
N LEU A 120 -5.20 -1.97 -10.84
CA LEU A 120 -4.23 -3.05 -10.76
C LEU A 120 -4.91 -4.24 -10.08
N PRO A 121 -4.73 -5.47 -10.59
CA PRO A 121 -5.22 -6.67 -9.94
C PRO A 121 -4.51 -6.91 -8.61
#